data_AF-A0AAW0W7M3-F1
#
_entry.id   AF-A0AAW0W7M3-F1
#
_cell.length_a   1.000
_cell.length_b   1.000
_cell.length_c   1.000
_cell.angle_alpha   90.00
_cell.angle_beta   90.00
_cell.angle_gamma   90.00
#
_symmetry.space_group_name_H-M   'P 1'
#
loop_
_entity.id
_entity.type
_entity.pdbx_description
1 polymer ?
#
loop_
_entity_poly.entity_id
_entity_poly.type
_entity_poly.pdbx_seq_one_letter_code
_entity_poly.pdbx_strand_id
1 'polypeptide(L)'
;MAEARSAVATPRVQEKDLGTTDSLVDFLKFYRQMIVRNYFRFRNSIRNGVWPTSTNNLGVACAFSVYLLEYEPASAQAITAYLKRAVQGLPLPSKTPRWLANLIGSMGISFIFFITLMKVRQYLLRILLAYRGWMYENVREVSLKTKLWSLTVKFVSGYQPSLYSCQRSLPRMPVPPLEETLGKLLDSLKPLCSEEEFKEYTKQANEFESTVGPRLQRLLYLKSWWAPNYVSDWWEKYVYLMSRCSLLINSNYYALDNYRWTPTNRQSTWRGN
;
A
#
# COMPACT_ATOMS: atom_id res chain seq x y z
N MET A 1 -2.30 7.80 5.54
CA MET A 1 -3.35 7.25 6.45
C MET A 1 -2.96 5.95 7.17
N ALA A 2 -2.35 4.93 6.55
CA ALA A 2 -1.98 3.69 7.25
C ALA A 2 -0.88 3.91 8.33
N GLU A 3 0.12 4.75 8.05
CA GLU A 3 1.19 5.11 9.00
C GLU A 3 0.74 6.15 10.04
N ALA A 4 -0.21 7.02 9.70
CA ALA A 4 -0.81 7.95 10.67
C ALA A 4 -1.51 7.20 11.83
N ARG A 5 -2.07 6.01 11.55
CA ARG A 5 -2.65 5.14 12.59
C ARG A 5 -1.61 4.41 13.44
N SER A 6 -0.37 4.22 12.96
CA SER A 6 0.70 3.67 13.78
C SER A 6 1.31 4.71 14.74
N ALA A 7 1.28 5.99 14.39
CA ALA A 7 1.88 7.07 15.19
C ALA A 7 0.95 7.61 16.30
N VAL A 8 -0.38 7.56 16.13
CA VAL A 8 -1.35 8.14 17.09
C VAL A 8 -1.69 7.20 18.28
N ALA A 9 -0.95 6.09 18.42
CA ALA A 9 -1.34 5.00 19.33
C ALA A 9 -0.55 4.90 20.64
N THR A 10 0.22 5.92 21.04
CA THR A 10 0.58 6.05 22.47
C THR A 10 -0.69 6.50 23.19
N PRO A 11 -1.34 5.65 24.00
CA PRO A 11 -2.47 6.10 24.79
C PRO A 11 -1.94 7.17 25.73
N ARG A 12 -2.53 8.38 25.71
CA ARG A 12 -2.33 9.31 26.82
C ARG A 12 -2.95 8.64 28.04
N VAL A 13 -2.11 8.24 28.99
CA VAL A 13 -2.55 7.76 30.30
C VAL A 13 -3.34 8.93 30.90
N GLN A 14 -4.66 8.79 31.04
CA GLN A 14 -5.39 9.68 31.93
C GLN A 14 -4.96 9.30 33.34
N GLU A 15 -4.19 10.18 33.98
CA GLU A 15 -3.65 10.03 35.33
C GLU A 15 -4.72 10.05 36.44
N LYS A 16 -5.99 10.05 36.06
CA LYS A 16 -7.14 10.06 36.97
C LYS A 16 -7.73 8.67 37.01
N ASP A 17 -7.23 7.87 37.96
CA ASP A 17 -8.03 7.01 38.85
C ASP A 17 -7.07 6.19 39.73
N LEU A 18 -6.38 6.91 40.64
CA LEU A 18 -5.72 6.29 41.81
C LEU A 18 -6.80 6.00 42.87
N GLY A 19 -7.66 5.01 42.58
CA GLY A 19 -8.63 4.44 43.51
C GLY A 19 -8.24 3.00 43.83
N THR A 20 -7.86 2.76 45.08
CA THR A 20 -7.41 1.49 45.66
C THR A 20 -8.42 0.34 45.56
N THR A 21 -8.03 -0.76 44.93
CA THR A 21 -7.94 -2.18 45.44
C THR A 21 -8.04 -3.23 44.32
N ASP A 22 -7.44 -3.00 43.15
CA ASP A 22 -7.04 -4.08 42.22
C ASP A 22 -5.98 -3.62 41.20
N SER A 23 -5.07 -2.74 41.61
CA SER A 23 -4.09 -2.08 40.71
C SER A 23 -3.21 -3.07 39.94
N LEU A 24 -2.82 -4.20 40.55
CA LEU A 24 -2.05 -5.24 39.88
C LEU A 24 -2.89 -6.06 38.89
N VAL A 25 -4.14 -6.36 39.24
CA VAL A 25 -5.06 -7.10 38.35
C VAL A 25 -5.39 -6.26 37.14
N ASP A 26 -5.67 -4.96 37.33
CA ASP A 26 -5.92 -4.01 36.25
C ASP A 26 -4.67 -3.75 35.41
N PHE A 27 -3.51 -3.62 36.04
CA PHE A 27 -2.23 -3.52 35.33
C PHE A 27 -1.95 -4.75 34.47
N LEU A 28 -2.11 -5.96 35.03
CA LEU A 28 -1.93 -7.21 34.30
C LEU A 28 -2.95 -7.37 33.16
N LYS A 29 -4.21 -6.99 33.39
CA LYS A 29 -5.27 -7.00 32.37
C LYS A 29 -4.96 -6.02 31.24
N PHE A 30 -4.53 -4.80 31.56
CA PHE A 30 -4.07 -3.80 30.60
C PHE A 30 -2.87 -4.30 29.79
N TYR A 31 -1.85 -4.82 30.49
CA TYR A 31 -0.63 -5.33 29.86
C TYR A 31 -0.92 -6.51 28.93
N ARG A 32 -1.80 -7.44 29.35
CA ARG A 32 -2.31 -8.54 28.52
C ARG A 32 -3.04 -8.00 27.29
N GLN A 33 -3.98 -7.07 27.43
CA GLN A 33 -4.69 -6.47 26.30
C GLN A 33 -3.73 -5.79 25.31
N MET A 34 -2.74 -5.06 25.83
CA MET A 34 -1.71 -4.42 25.04
C MET A 34 -0.89 -5.45 24.25
N ILE A 35 -0.37 -6.50 24.89
CA ILE A 35 0.38 -7.57 24.23
C ILE A 35 -0.46 -8.24 23.14
N VAL A 36 -1.68 -8.65 23.48
CA VAL A 36 -2.58 -9.33 22.54
C VAL A 36 -2.85 -8.45 21.33
N ARG A 37 -3.15 -7.16 21.55
CA ARG A 37 -3.37 -6.19 20.47
C ARG A 37 -2.12 -6.01 19.61
N ASN A 38 -0.95 -5.88 20.21
CA ASN A 38 0.31 -5.71 19.49
C ASN A 38 0.67 -6.97 18.70
N TYR A 39 0.44 -8.16 19.24
CA TYR A 39 0.59 -9.43 18.53
C TYR A 39 -0.28 -9.49 17.28
N PHE A 40 -1.58 -9.20 17.40
CA PHE A 40 -2.48 -9.21 16.24
C PHE A 40 -2.12 -8.13 15.21
N ARG A 41 -1.67 -6.95 15.64
CA ARG A 41 -1.17 -5.90 14.72
C ARG A 41 0.07 -6.36 13.97
N PHE A 42 1.04 -6.93 14.68
CA PHE A 42 2.28 -7.44 14.09
C PHE A 42 1.99 -8.57 13.10
N ARG A 43 1.18 -9.56 13.50
CA ARG A 43 0.73 -10.65 12.64
C ARG A 43 0.01 -10.12 11.39
N ASN A 44 -0.89 -9.15 11.54
CA ASN A 44 -1.61 -8.55 10.41
C ASN A 44 -0.66 -7.75 9.50
N SER A 45 0.33 -7.04 10.06
CA SER A 45 1.35 -6.32 9.30
C SER A 45 2.18 -7.27 8.43
N ILE A 46 2.60 -8.41 8.99
CA ILE A 46 3.29 -9.46 8.23
C ILE A 46 2.36 -10.04 7.16
N ARG A 47 1.16 -10.48 7.54
CA ARG A 47 0.21 -11.11 6.61
C ARG A 47 -0.13 -10.21 5.43
N ASN A 48 -0.43 -8.95 5.70
CA ASN A 48 -0.72 -7.97 4.65
C ASN A 48 0.54 -7.59 3.87
N GLY A 49 1.71 -7.64 4.51
CA GLY A 49 2.98 -7.26 3.90
C GLY A 49 3.54 -8.27 2.90
N VAL A 50 3.18 -9.54 3.06
CA VAL A 50 3.63 -10.67 2.25
C VAL A 50 2.80 -10.88 0.98
N TRP A 51 1.59 -10.30 0.92
CA TRP A 51 0.75 -10.34 -0.27
C TRP A 51 1.47 -9.75 -1.49
N PRO A 52 1.36 -10.36 -2.68
CA PRO A 52 0.43 -11.42 -3.10
C PRO A 52 0.88 -12.86 -2.81
N THR A 53 1.95 -13.03 -2.05
CA THR A 53 2.47 -14.33 -1.62
C THR A 53 1.83 -14.74 -0.29
N SER A 54 1.93 -16.02 0.09
CA SER A 54 1.50 -16.52 1.39
C SER A 54 2.69 -16.91 2.25
N THR A 55 2.56 -16.87 3.58
CA THR A 55 3.61 -17.36 4.49
C THR A 55 3.86 -18.85 4.34
N ASN A 56 2.89 -19.62 3.85
CA ASN A 56 3.03 -21.05 3.60
C ASN A 56 4.05 -21.31 2.47
N ASN A 57 4.17 -20.40 1.49
CA ASN A 57 5.13 -20.53 0.40
C ASN A 57 6.58 -20.52 0.90
N LEU A 58 6.86 -19.86 2.04
CA LEU A 58 8.19 -19.92 2.66
C LEU A 58 8.48 -21.34 3.18
N GLY A 59 7.52 -21.96 3.86
CA GLY A 59 7.65 -23.34 4.34
C GLY A 59 7.84 -24.34 3.19
N VAL A 60 7.08 -24.19 2.11
CA VAL A 60 7.24 -25.00 0.88
C VAL A 60 8.62 -24.79 0.26
N ALA A 61 9.08 -23.54 0.16
CA ALA A 61 10.41 -23.24 -0.36
C ALA A 61 11.51 -23.85 0.52
N CYS A 62 11.39 -23.81 1.85
CA CYS A 62 12.32 -24.48 2.77
C CYS A 62 12.32 -26.00 2.59
N ALA A 63 11.15 -26.64 2.53
CA ALA A 63 11.04 -28.08 2.33
C ALA A 63 11.66 -28.50 0.98
N PHE A 64 11.41 -27.75 -0.08
CA PHE A 64 11.95 -28.01 -1.40
C PHE A 64 13.47 -27.82 -1.47
N SER A 65 14.02 -26.78 -0.82
CA SER A 65 15.48 -26.58 -0.79
C SER A 65 16.20 -27.63 0.05
N VAL A 66 15.60 -28.11 1.15
CA VAL A 66 16.10 -29.27 1.90
C VAL A 66 16.10 -30.52 1.02
N TYR A 67 14.98 -30.80 0.34
CA TYR A 67 14.87 -31.95 -0.57
C TYR A 67 15.96 -31.93 -1.66
N LEU A 68 16.19 -30.76 -2.29
CA LEU A 68 17.22 -30.60 -3.31
C LEU A 68 18.64 -30.83 -2.78
N LEU A 69 18.94 -30.39 -1.56
CA LEU A 69 20.26 -30.54 -0.95
C LEU A 69 20.54 -31.97 -0.44
N GLU A 70 19.50 -32.72 -0.08
CA GLU A 70 19.63 -34.05 0.52
C GLU A 70 19.52 -35.18 -0.52
N TYR A 71 18.58 -35.08 -1.47
CA TYR A 71 18.28 -36.16 -2.42
C TYR A 71 19.01 -36.01 -3.77
N GLU A 72 19.40 -34.80 -4.15
CA GLU A 72 20.20 -34.51 -5.36
C GLU A 72 19.67 -35.18 -6.65
N PRO A 73 18.42 -34.89 -7.07
CA PRO A 73 17.84 -35.53 -8.24
C PRO A 73 18.62 -35.19 -9.52
N ALA A 74 18.78 -36.18 -10.41
CA ALA A 74 19.54 -36.05 -11.65
C ALA A 74 19.05 -34.91 -12.56
N SER A 75 17.75 -34.59 -12.52
CA SER A 75 17.15 -33.50 -13.30
C SER A 75 17.53 -32.09 -12.83
N ALA A 76 18.03 -31.92 -11.59
CA ALA A 76 18.31 -30.61 -11.00
C ALA A 76 19.78 -30.42 -10.60
N GLN A 77 20.70 -31.23 -11.12
CA GLN A 77 22.13 -31.25 -10.72
C GLN A 77 22.80 -29.86 -10.76
N ALA A 78 22.49 -29.04 -11.76
CA ALA A 78 23.05 -27.69 -11.85
C ALA A 78 22.61 -26.80 -10.66
N ILE A 79 21.33 -26.90 -10.28
CA ILE A 79 20.75 -26.13 -9.18
C ILE A 79 21.30 -26.64 -7.84
N THR A 80 21.33 -27.96 -7.64
CA THR A 80 21.82 -28.56 -6.39
C THR A 80 23.31 -28.26 -6.16
N ALA A 81 24.13 -28.28 -7.22
CA ALA A 81 25.53 -27.88 -7.16
C ALA A 81 25.69 -26.42 -6.73
N TYR A 82 24.90 -25.50 -7.29
CA TYR A 82 24.89 -24.09 -6.89
C TYR A 82 24.48 -23.91 -5.42
N LEU A 83 23.40 -24.57 -5.00
CA LEU A 83 22.91 -24.49 -3.62
C LEU A 83 23.96 -25.00 -2.63
N LYS A 84 24.61 -26.12 -2.91
CA LYS A 84 25.70 -26.65 -2.07
C LYS A 84 26.87 -25.68 -1.97
N ARG A 85 27.29 -25.08 -3.08
CA ARG A 85 28.37 -24.08 -3.07
C ARG A 85 28.00 -22.89 -2.21
N ALA A 86 26.74 -22.45 -2.26
CA ALA A 86 26.23 -21.39 -1.40
C ALA A 86 26.25 -21.77 0.09
N VAL A 87 25.84 -23.01 0.44
CA VAL A 87 25.90 -23.50 1.83
C VAL A 87 27.35 -23.65 2.33
N GLN A 88 28.26 -24.15 1.50
CA GLN A 88 29.68 -24.31 1.84
C GLN A 88 30.40 -22.97 2.03
N GLY A 89 29.92 -21.90 1.39
CA GLY A 89 30.44 -20.54 1.59
C GLY A 89 30.01 -19.89 2.91
N LEU A 90 29.10 -20.50 3.67
CA LEU A 90 28.67 -19.96 4.97
C LEU A 90 29.77 -20.21 6.02
N PRO A 91 30.07 -19.21 6.87
CA PRO A 91 31.04 -19.37 7.97
C PRO A 91 30.44 -20.20 9.11
N LEU A 92 30.26 -21.49 8.87
CA LEU A 92 29.76 -22.45 9.86
C LEU A 92 30.95 -23.06 10.65
N PRO A 93 30.79 -23.33 11.95
CA PRO A 93 31.81 -24.00 12.74
C PRO A 93 32.23 -25.33 12.11
N SER A 94 33.53 -25.64 12.12
CA SER A 94 34.10 -26.82 11.44
C SER A 94 33.53 -28.18 11.89
N LYS A 95 32.87 -28.24 13.04
CA LYS A 95 32.23 -29.45 13.60
C LYS A 95 30.72 -29.55 13.35
N THR A 96 30.12 -28.67 12.53
CA THR A 96 28.69 -28.76 12.27
C THR A 96 28.33 -30.01 11.46
N PRO A 97 27.36 -30.82 11.90
CA PRO A 97 26.93 -31.99 11.13
C PRO A 97 26.27 -31.56 9.81
N ARG A 98 26.46 -32.37 8.76
CA ARG A 98 26.01 -32.08 7.39
C ARG A 98 24.52 -31.76 7.30
N TRP A 99 23.67 -32.53 7.99
CA TRP A 99 22.22 -32.30 7.99
C TRP A 99 21.85 -30.93 8.57
N LEU A 100 22.56 -30.47 9.60
CA LEU A 100 22.32 -29.17 10.24
C LEU A 100 22.80 -28.03 9.34
N ALA A 101 23.96 -28.18 8.69
CA ALA A 101 24.46 -27.22 7.72
C ALA A 101 23.49 -27.07 6.52
N ASN A 102 22.97 -28.19 6.00
CA ASN A 102 21.96 -28.21 4.95
C ASN A 102 20.67 -27.52 5.39
N LEU A 103 20.20 -27.74 6.62
CA LEU A 103 19.00 -27.12 7.16
C LEU A 103 19.14 -25.59 7.34
N ILE A 104 20.28 -25.14 7.88
CA ILE A 104 20.53 -23.70 8.05
C ILE A 104 20.66 -23.02 6.68
N GLY A 105 21.40 -23.63 5.76
CA GLY A 105 21.55 -23.13 4.39
C GLY A 105 20.22 -23.07 3.64
N SER A 106 19.39 -24.11 3.76
CA SER A 106 18.08 -24.19 3.11
C SER A 106 17.12 -23.11 3.62
N MET A 107 17.09 -22.85 4.93
CA MET A 107 16.32 -21.75 5.52
C MET A 107 16.77 -20.38 4.98
N GLY A 108 18.08 -20.12 4.92
CA GLY A 108 18.62 -18.86 4.43
C GLY A 108 18.31 -18.63 2.96
N ILE A 109 18.59 -19.63 2.12
CA ILE A 109 18.32 -19.56 0.68
C ILE A 109 16.82 -19.38 0.40
N SER A 110 15.97 -20.14 1.08
CA SER A 110 14.52 -20.06 0.90
C SER A 110 13.94 -18.73 1.39
N PHE A 111 14.50 -18.16 2.45
CA PHE A 111 14.11 -16.82 2.90
C PHE A 111 14.48 -15.74 1.85
N ILE A 112 15.69 -15.77 1.31
CA ILE A 112 16.11 -14.84 0.24
C ILE A 112 15.23 -15.01 -1.00
N PHE A 113 15.04 -16.25 -1.46
CA PHE A 113 14.17 -16.56 -2.60
C PHE A 113 12.74 -16.05 -2.38
N PHE A 114 12.18 -16.28 -1.19
CA PHE A 114 10.85 -15.83 -0.82
C PHE A 114 10.70 -14.30 -0.86
N ILE A 115 11.65 -13.56 -0.29
CA ILE A 115 11.65 -12.09 -0.32
C ILE A 115 11.76 -11.58 -1.76
N THR A 116 12.66 -12.16 -2.55
CA THR A 116 12.82 -11.80 -3.97
C THR A 116 11.54 -12.05 -4.75
N LEU A 117 10.94 -13.24 -4.64
CA LEU A 117 9.68 -13.59 -5.31
C LEU A 117 8.54 -12.64 -4.88
N MET A 118 8.42 -12.36 -3.59
CA MET A 118 7.44 -11.43 -3.06
C MET A 118 7.61 -10.04 -3.68
N LYS A 119 8.84 -9.50 -3.72
CA LYS A 119 9.12 -8.18 -4.31
C LYS A 119 8.85 -8.15 -5.80
N VAL A 120 9.29 -9.16 -6.55
CA VAL A 120 9.01 -9.28 -7.98
C VAL A 120 7.50 -9.25 -8.25
N ARG A 121 6.71 -10.05 -7.52
CA ARG A 121 5.25 -10.05 -7.69
C ARG A 121 4.62 -8.71 -7.30
N GLN A 122 5.07 -8.06 -6.24
CA GLN A 122 4.59 -6.72 -5.85
C GLN A 122 4.88 -5.67 -6.93
N TYR A 123 6.08 -5.69 -7.52
CA TYR A 123 6.45 -4.77 -8.60
C TYR A 123 5.68 -5.07 -9.90
N LEU A 124 5.50 -6.34 -10.26
CA LEU A 124 4.67 -6.73 -11.41
C LEU A 124 3.24 -6.24 -11.26
N LEU A 125 2.62 -6.45 -10.09
CA LEU A 125 1.29 -5.90 -9.81
C LEU A 125 1.27 -4.38 -9.88
N ARG A 126 2.31 -3.70 -9.40
CA ARG A 126 2.40 -2.25 -9.47
C ARG A 126 2.37 -1.74 -10.92
N ILE A 127 3.12 -2.40 -11.80
CA ILE A 127 3.16 -2.07 -13.23
C ILE A 127 1.80 -2.37 -13.88
N LEU A 128 1.23 -3.54 -13.61
CA LEU A 128 -0.08 -3.92 -14.15
C LEU A 128 -1.17 -2.95 -13.70
N LEU A 129 -1.24 -2.62 -12.41
CA LEU A 129 -2.24 -1.71 -11.85
C LEU A 129 -2.01 -0.24 -12.27
N ALA A 130 -0.86 0.10 -12.84
CA ALA A 130 -0.64 1.43 -13.43
C ALA A 130 -1.38 1.62 -14.75
N TYR A 131 -1.84 0.54 -15.41
CA TYR A 131 -2.63 0.64 -16.63
C TYR A 131 -4.02 1.26 -16.35
N ARG A 132 -4.31 2.37 -17.03
CA ARG A 132 -5.57 3.13 -16.88
C ARG A 132 -6.46 3.09 -18.12
N GLY A 133 -6.02 2.48 -19.21
CA GLY A 133 -6.75 2.50 -20.49
C GLY A 133 -8.15 1.88 -20.38
N TRP A 134 -8.32 0.87 -19.51
CA TRP A 134 -9.60 0.22 -19.25
C TRP A 134 -10.70 1.18 -18.75
N MET A 135 -10.36 2.30 -18.09
CA MET A 135 -11.34 3.26 -17.57
C MET A 135 -11.99 4.11 -18.65
N TYR A 136 -11.33 4.25 -19.79
CA TYR A 136 -11.78 5.08 -20.92
C TYR A 136 -12.41 4.24 -22.04
N GLU A 137 -12.45 2.91 -21.87
CA GLU A 137 -13.09 2.00 -22.83
C GLU A 137 -14.61 1.95 -22.60
N ASN A 138 -15.37 1.73 -23.67
CA ASN A 138 -16.80 1.49 -23.58
C ASN A 138 -17.09 0.18 -22.84
N VAL A 139 -18.02 0.21 -21.88
CA VAL A 139 -18.37 -0.97 -21.05
C VAL A 139 -18.81 -2.18 -21.88
N ARG A 140 -19.37 -1.95 -23.07
CA ARG A 140 -19.88 -3.00 -23.97
C ARG A 140 -18.80 -3.63 -24.86
N GLU A 141 -17.74 -2.91 -25.16
CA GLU A 141 -16.73 -3.31 -26.15
C GLU A 141 -15.33 -3.23 -25.53
N VAL A 142 -15.00 -4.26 -24.74
CA VAL A 142 -13.70 -4.33 -24.06
C VAL A 142 -12.61 -4.82 -25.02
N SER A 143 -11.51 -4.08 -25.11
CA SER A 143 -10.38 -4.39 -25.98
C SER A 143 -9.70 -5.70 -25.58
N LEU A 144 -9.07 -6.40 -26.55
CA LEU A 144 -8.27 -7.61 -26.27
C LEU A 144 -7.13 -7.32 -25.29
N LYS A 145 -6.54 -6.12 -25.36
CA LYS A 145 -5.50 -5.65 -24.44
C LYS A 145 -6.02 -5.62 -23.00
N THR A 146 -7.22 -5.09 -22.78
CA THR A 146 -7.83 -5.01 -21.44
C THR A 146 -8.26 -6.38 -20.93
N LYS A 147 -8.74 -7.28 -21.80
CA LYS A 147 -9.01 -8.68 -21.44
C LYS A 147 -7.74 -9.44 -21.03
N LEU A 148 -6.65 -9.30 -21.80
CA LEU A 148 -5.37 -9.93 -21.49
C LEU A 148 -4.78 -9.37 -20.20
N TRP A 149 -4.85 -8.05 -20.02
CA TRP A 149 -4.42 -7.37 -18.81
C TRP A 149 -5.17 -7.90 -17.57
N SER A 150 -6.50 -7.98 -17.61
CA SER A 150 -7.30 -8.43 -16.46
C SER A 150 -7.02 -9.89 -16.10
N LEU A 151 -6.84 -10.75 -17.10
CA LEU A 151 -6.43 -12.14 -16.89
C LEU A 151 -5.04 -12.22 -16.24
N THR A 152 -4.10 -11.39 -16.70
CA THR A 152 -2.74 -11.31 -16.12
C THR A 152 -2.79 -10.82 -14.68
N VAL A 153 -3.56 -9.77 -14.38
CA VAL A 153 -3.75 -9.27 -13.01
C VAL A 153 -4.33 -10.36 -12.12
N LYS A 154 -5.33 -11.10 -12.59
CA LYS A 154 -5.94 -12.21 -11.83
C LYS A 154 -4.92 -13.29 -11.50
N PHE A 155 -4.08 -13.67 -12.46
CA PHE A 155 -3.03 -14.67 -12.26
C PHE A 155 -1.95 -14.20 -11.28
N VAL A 156 -1.45 -12.96 -11.43
CA VAL A 156 -0.37 -12.43 -10.58
C VAL A 156 -0.86 -12.12 -9.16
N SER A 157 -2.11 -11.67 -9.00
CA SER A 157 -2.75 -11.33 -7.72
C SER A 157 -2.96 -12.56 -6.83
N GLY A 158 -3.40 -13.69 -7.40
CA GLY A 158 -3.61 -14.94 -6.68
C GLY A 158 -4.84 -14.93 -5.76
N TYR A 159 -4.68 -15.33 -4.50
CA TYR A 159 -5.77 -15.46 -3.52
C TYR A 159 -6.42 -14.12 -3.14
N GLN A 160 -7.67 -14.18 -2.68
CA GLN A 160 -8.49 -13.04 -2.32
C GLN A 160 -7.79 -12.10 -1.31
N PRO A 161 -7.56 -10.83 -1.66
CA PRO A 161 -6.82 -9.91 -0.81
C PRO A 161 -7.63 -9.57 0.46
N SER A 162 -6.94 -9.45 1.60
CA SER A 162 -7.49 -8.79 2.78
C SER A 162 -7.53 -7.27 2.57
N LEU A 163 -8.35 -6.56 3.37
CA LEU A 163 -8.59 -5.11 3.25
C LEU A 163 -7.33 -4.24 3.01
N TYR A 164 -6.20 -4.54 3.65
CA TYR A 164 -4.97 -3.74 3.55
C TYR A 164 -3.81 -4.45 2.83
N SER A 165 -4.02 -5.65 2.30
CA SER A 165 -2.97 -6.44 1.66
C SER A 165 -2.47 -5.83 0.34
N CYS A 166 -3.37 -5.22 -0.44
CA CYS A 166 -3.02 -4.60 -1.72
C CYS A 166 -2.18 -3.33 -1.59
N GLN A 167 -2.13 -2.69 -0.41
CA GLN A 167 -1.61 -1.34 -0.25
C GLN A 167 -0.16 -1.18 -0.73
N ARG A 168 0.68 -2.23 -0.57
CA ARG A 168 2.09 -2.20 -0.98
C ARG A 168 2.28 -2.35 -2.50
N SER A 169 1.32 -2.96 -3.18
CA SER A 169 1.35 -3.23 -4.61
C SER A 169 0.68 -2.14 -5.45
N LEU A 170 0.04 -1.15 -4.82
CA LEU A 170 -0.55 -0.03 -5.54
C LEU A 170 0.55 0.82 -6.22
N PRO A 171 0.29 1.34 -7.43
CA PRO A 171 1.16 2.30 -8.08
C PRO A 171 1.21 3.61 -7.30
N ARG A 172 2.35 4.29 -7.40
CA ARG A 172 2.46 5.67 -6.90
C ARG A 172 1.60 6.58 -7.75
N MET A 173 1.14 7.67 -7.16
CA MET A 173 0.43 8.71 -7.91
C MET A 173 1.41 9.38 -8.90
N PRO A 174 1.16 9.29 -10.22
CA PRO A 174 2.01 9.92 -11.22
C PRO A 174 1.85 11.44 -11.19
N VAL A 175 2.93 12.14 -11.48
CA VAL A 175 2.92 13.60 -11.68
C VAL A 175 2.70 13.85 -13.18
N PRO A 176 1.61 14.54 -13.59
CA PRO A 176 1.33 14.83 -14.99
C PRO A 176 2.40 15.77 -15.58
N PRO A 177 2.70 15.68 -16.89
CA PRO A 177 3.57 16.64 -17.58
C PRO A 177 3.07 18.08 -17.41
N LEU A 178 4.01 19.02 -17.37
CA LEU A 178 3.70 20.45 -17.20
C LEU A 178 2.87 20.98 -18.37
N GLU A 179 3.33 20.74 -19.60
CA GLU A 179 2.65 21.14 -20.85
C GLU A 179 1.20 20.63 -20.88
N GLU A 180 0.99 19.32 -20.63
CA GLU A 180 -0.34 18.71 -20.59
C GLU A 180 -1.24 19.34 -19.51
N THR A 181 -0.66 19.71 -18.36
CA THR A 181 -1.39 20.35 -17.27
C THR A 181 -1.81 21.77 -17.63
N LEU A 182 -0.92 22.55 -18.27
CA LEU A 182 -1.21 23.90 -18.74
C LEU A 182 -2.22 23.92 -19.89
N GLY A 183 -2.11 22.99 -20.84
CA GLY A 183 -3.10 22.84 -21.92
C GLY A 183 -4.50 22.58 -21.37
N LYS A 184 -4.64 21.63 -20.44
CA LYS A 184 -5.94 21.35 -19.77
C LYS A 184 -6.45 22.52 -18.94
N LEU A 185 -5.55 23.28 -18.31
CA LEU A 185 -5.93 24.50 -17.59
C LEU A 185 -6.53 25.53 -18.55
N LEU A 186 -5.86 25.82 -19.67
CA LEU A 186 -6.37 26.76 -20.67
C LEU A 186 -7.69 26.28 -21.27
N ASP A 187 -7.81 25.00 -21.63
CA ASP A 187 -9.07 24.41 -22.11
C ASP A 187 -10.22 24.61 -21.12
N SER A 188 -9.94 24.49 -19.81
CA SER A 188 -10.94 24.71 -18.75
C SER A 188 -11.31 26.17 -18.52
N LEU A 189 -10.40 27.11 -18.81
CA LEU A 189 -10.61 28.56 -18.67
C LEU A 189 -11.32 29.16 -19.88
N LYS A 190 -11.13 28.58 -21.07
CA LYS A 190 -11.71 29.05 -22.33
C LYS A 190 -13.22 29.36 -22.27
N PRO A 191 -14.10 28.54 -21.64
CA PRO A 191 -15.52 28.86 -21.55
C PRO A 191 -15.88 29.89 -20.46
N LEU A 192 -14.94 30.24 -19.57
CA LEU A 192 -15.19 31.12 -18.42
C LEU A 192 -14.67 32.55 -18.65
N CYS A 193 -13.73 32.73 -19.58
CA CYS A 193 -13.02 33.98 -19.79
C CYS A 193 -13.47 34.68 -21.07
N SER A 194 -13.38 36.00 -21.08
CA SER A 194 -13.42 36.79 -22.31
C SER A 194 -12.19 36.51 -23.19
N GLU A 195 -12.26 36.87 -24.48
CA GLU A 195 -11.13 36.66 -25.40
C GLU A 195 -9.85 37.39 -24.96
N GLU A 196 -9.99 38.58 -24.36
CA GLU A 196 -8.86 39.38 -23.89
C GLU A 196 -8.19 38.73 -22.67
N GLU A 197 -8.98 38.31 -21.68
CA GLU A 197 -8.48 37.58 -20.50
C GLU A 197 -7.83 36.25 -20.89
N PHE A 198 -8.44 35.52 -21.83
CA PHE A 198 -7.90 34.25 -22.30
C PHE A 198 -6.54 34.42 -22.99
N LYS A 199 -6.35 35.47 -23.79
CA LYS A 199 -5.04 35.80 -24.39
C LYS A 199 -3.99 36.09 -23.31
N GLU A 200 -4.37 36.84 -22.28
CA GLU A 200 -3.47 37.15 -21.17
C GLU A 200 -3.09 35.90 -20.37
N TYR A 201 -4.05 35.04 -20.03
CA TYR A 201 -3.76 33.75 -19.36
C TYR A 201 -2.89 32.84 -20.21
N THR A 202 -3.11 32.80 -21.52
CA THR A 202 -2.27 32.02 -22.44
C THR A 202 -0.83 32.52 -22.42
N LYS A 203 -0.63 33.84 -22.44
CA LYS A 203 0.70 34.46 -22.34
C LYS A 203 1.38 34.09 -21.00
N GLN A 204 0.67 34.21 -19.89
CA GLN A 204 1.19 33.87 -18.55
C GLN A 204 1.52 32.38 -18.42
N ALA A 205 0.70 31.49 -18.99
CA ALA A 205 0.97 30.05 -19.02
C ALA A 205 2.27 29.74 -19.77
N ASN A 206 2.48 30.35 -20.94
CA ASN A 206 3.71 30.18 -21.73
C ASN A 206 4.94 30.76 -21.00
N GLU A 207 4.80 31.90 -20.34
CA GLU A 207 5.85 32.47 -19.50
C GLU A 207 6.19 31.53 -18.34
N PHE A 208 5.19 31.00 -17.65
CA PHE A 208 5.41 30.05 -16.55
C PHE A 208 6.10 28.77 -17.04
N GLU A 209 5.70 28.23 -18.20
CA GLU A 209 6.28 27.03 -18.79
C GLU A 209 7.75 27.20 -19.19
N SER A 210 8.12 28.38 -19.69
CA SER A 210 9.49 28.67 -20.11
C SER A 210 10.41 29.10 -18.96
N THR A 211 9.85 29.62 -17.86
CA THR A 211 10.62 30.18 -16.74
C THR A 211 10.68 29.24 -15.52
N VAL A 212 9.78 29.43 -14.55
CA VAL A 212 9.83 28.81 -13.22
C VAL A 212 9.20 27.41 -13.20
N GLY A 213 8.23 27.16 -14.09
CA GLY A 213 7.47 25.91 -14.17
C GLY A 213 8.35 24.66 -14.21
N PRO A 214 9.36 24.55 -15.09
CA PRO A 214 10.22 23.37 -15.17
C PRO A 214 11.00 23.10 -13.88
N ARG A 215 11.42 24.15 -13.16
CA ARG A 215 12.10 24.01 -11.87
C ARG A 215 11.17 23.46 -10.80
N LEU A 216 9.94 23.98 -10.72
CA LEU A 216 8.93 23.48 -9.78
C LEU A 216 8.52 22.04 -10.10
N GLN A 217 8.35 21.73 -11.39
CA GLN A 217 8.01 20.39 -11.86
C GLN A 217 9.09 19.37 -11.49
N ARG A 218 10.38 19.72 -11.62
CA ARG A 218 11.49 18.85 -11.15
C ARG A 218 11.40 18.58 -9.65
N LEU A 219 11.14 19.59 -8.83
CA LEU A 219 10.96 19.42 -7.38
C LEU A 219 9.74 18.52 -7.07
N LEU A 220 8.67 18.65 -7.85
CA LEU A 220 7.48 17.82 -7.71
C LEU A 220 7.76 16.34 -8.04
N TYR A 221 8.51 16.08 -9.11
CA TYR A 221 8.97 14.72 -9.42
C TYR A 221 9.84 14.14 -8.30
N LEU A 222 10.80 14.91 -7.79
CA LEU A 222 11.61 14.48 -6.66
C LEU A 222 10.74 14.12 -5.45
N LYS A 223 9.77 14.98 -5.07
CA LYS A 223 8.83 14.69 -3.99
C LYS A 223 8.04 13.40 -4.24
N SER A 224 7.61 13.16 -5.48
CA SER A 224 6.84 11.96 -5.85
C SER A 224 7.60 10.64 -5.67
N TRP A 225 8.93 10.68 -5.62
CA TRP A 225 9.74 9.48 -5.39
C TRP A 225 9.73 9.03 -3.92
N TRP A 226 9.55 9.98 -3.00
CA TRP A 226 9.58 9.76 -1.55
C TRP A 226 8.21 9.51 -0.93
N ALA A 227 7.11 9.77 -1.64
CA ALA A 227 5.76 9.57 -1.14
C ALA A 227 4.94 8.63 -2.06
N PRO A 228 4.06 7.77 -1.52
CA PRO A 228 3.14 6.98 -2.34
C PRO A 228 2.14 7.88 -3.09
N ASN A 229 1.73 8.98 -2.47
CA ASN A 229 0.94 10.05 -3.06
C ASN A 229 1.60 11.38 -2.69
N TYR A 230 2.04 12.15 -3.69
CA TYR A 230 2.78 13.39 -3.46
C TYR A 230 1.90 14.55 -2.98
N VAL A 231 0.58 14.45 -3.18
CA VAL A 231 -0.41 15.50 -2.90
C VAL A 231 -1.03 15.36 -1.50
N SER A 232 -1.10 14.14 -0.94
CA SER A 232 -1.88 13.87 0.28
C SER A 232 -1.59 14.82 1.45
N ASP A 233 -0.32 15.04 1.79
CA ASP A 233 0.04 15.88 2.94
C ASP A 233 -0.33 17.36 2.71
N TRP A 234 -0.16 17.84 1.48
CA TRP A 234 -0.55 19.20 1.10
C TRP A 234 -2.06 19.36 1.05
N TRP A 235 -2.78 18.36 0.52
CA TRP A 235 -4.23 18.36 0.49
C TRP A 235 -4.80 18.43 1.90
N GLU A 236 -4.34 17.56 2.80
CA GLU A 236 -4.77 17.56 4.19
C GLU A 236 -4.51 18.91 4.87
N LYS A 237 -3.29 19.43 4.73
CA LYS A 237 -2.90 20.70 5.36
C LYS A 237 -3.65 21.90 4.80
N TYR A 238 -3.58 22.12 3.48
CA TYR A 238 -4.01 23.38 2.87
C TYR A 238 -5.50 23.41 2.55
N VAL A 239 -6.12 22.28 2.22
CA VAL A 239 -7.55 22.24 1.90
C VAL A 239 -8.40 22.17 3.16
N TYR A 240 -7.98 21.40 4.17
CA TYR A 240 -8.78 21.17 5.37
C TYR A 240 -8.24 21.88 6.61
N LEU A 241 -6.99 21.62 7.00
CA LEU A 241 -6.51 22.03 8.33
C LEU A 241 -6.16 23.52 8.44
N MET A 242 -5.88 24.20 7.33
CA MET A 242 -5.49 25.61 7.33
C MET A 242 -6.69 26.57 7.33
N SER A 243 -7.86 26.11 6.85
CA SER A 243 -9.06 26.94 6.80
C SER A 243 -9.53 27.31 8.20
N ARG A 244 -9.89 28.58 8.39
CA ARG A 244 -10.45 29.11 9.64
C ARG A 244 -11.98 29.22 9.62
N CYS A 245 -12.61 28.85 8.51
CA CYS A 245 -14.06 28.88 8.37
C CYS A 245 -14.71 27.76 9.19
N SER A 246 -15.97 27.97 9.58
CA SER A 246 -16.74 26.97 10.34
C SER A 246 -16.83 25.64 9.58
N LEU A 247 -16.43 24.54 10.23
CA LEU A 247 -16.45 23.19 9.64
C LEU A 247 -17.85 22.69 9.33
N LEU A 248 -18.83 23.03 10.18
CA LEU A 248 -20.20 22.50 10.12
C LEU A 248 -20.89 22.79 8.78
N ILE A 249 -20.63 23.98 8.22
CA ILE A 249 -21.27 24.44 6.98
C ILE A 249 -20.35 24.21 5.77
N ASN A 250 -19.05 24.48 5.92
CA ASN A 250 -18.15 24.62 4.76
C ASN A 250 -17.39 23.34 4.39
N SER A 251 -17.39 22.29 5.23
CA SER A 251 -16.54 21.12 4.99
C SER A 251 -17.19 19.79 5.38
N ASN A 252 -18.03 19.78 6.41
CA ASN A 252 -18.76 18.57 6.76
C ASN A 252 -19.82 18.26 5.71
N TYR A 253 -19.86 17.01 5.26
CA TYR A 253 -20.93 16.47 4.42
C TYR A 253 -21.84 15.57 5.26
N TYR A 254 -23.12 15.52 4.92
CA TYR A 254 -24.05 14.55 5.49
C TYR A 254 -24.61 13.67 4.37
N ALA A 255 -24.73 12.38 4.65
CA ALA A 255 -25.45 11.43 3.81
C ALA A 255 -26.62 10.91 4.63
N LEU A 256 -27.80 10.88 4.01
CA LEU A 256 -29.00 10.29 4.62
C LEU A 256 -29.08 8.83 4.20
N ASP A 257 -29.19 7.94 5.18
CA ASP A 257 -29.19 6.48 4.99
C ASP A 257 -30.51 5.95 4.38
N ASN A 258 -31.55 6.78 4.35
CA ASN A 258 -32.92 6.30 4.20
C ASN A 258 -33.47 6.53 2.78
N TYR A 259 -33.17 5.64 1.84
CA TYR A 259 -33.91 5.57 0.56
C TYR A 259 -35.34 5.02 0.74
N ARG A 260 -35.57 4.14 1.74
CA ARG A 260 -36.89 3.63 2.11
C ARG A 260 -37.18 3.95 3.58
N TRP A 261 -37.81 5.10 3.79
CA TRP A 261 -38.18 5.56 5.11
C TRP A 261 -39.61 5.12 5.43
N THR A 262 -39.80 4.34 6.50
CA THR A 262 -41.11 4.15 7.14
C THR A 262 -41.16 5.02 8.39
N PRO A 263 -42.06 6.01 8.48
CA PRO A 263 -42.21 6.82 9.69
C PRO A 263 -42.52 5.92 10.89
N THR A 264 -41.76 6.08 11.96
CA THR A 264 -42.13 5.58 13.28
C THR A 264 -42.10 6.75 14.25
N ASN A 265 -43.18 6.90 15.00
CA ASN A 265 -43.31 7.93 16.02
C ASN A 265 -42.49 7.62 17.28
N ARG A 266 -41.78 6.48 17.31
CA ARG A 266 -40.93 6.06 18.43
C ARG A 266 -39.48 6.35 18.12
N GLN A 267 -38.88 7.36 18.77
CA GLN A 267 -37.47 7.71 18.57
C GLN A 267 -36.49 6.56 18.89
N SER A 268 -36.87 5.65 19.79
CA SER A 268 -36.05 4.50 20.18
C SER A 268 -35.90 3.42 19.10
N THR A 269 -36.88 3.27 18.20
CA THR A 269 -36.81 2.26 17.12
C THR A 269 -35.81 2.62 16.02
N TRP A 270 -35.26 3.84 16.03
CA TRP A 270 -34.30 4.34 15.04
C TRP A 270 -32.85 3.89 15.28
N ARG A 271 -32.48 3.56 16.52
CA ARG A 271 -31.09 3.25 16.91
C ARG A 271 -30.86 1.76 17.24
N GLY A 272 -31.90 0.93 17.13
CA GLY A 272 -31.93 -0.44 17.65
C GLY A 272 -31.81 -1.57 16.62
N ASN A 273 -31.78 -1.26 15.32
CA ASN A 273 -31.54 -2.23 14.24
C ASN A 273 -30.12 -2.06 13.69
#